data_AF-A0A4Q5XJL9-F1
#
_entry.id   AF-A0A4Q5XJL9-F1
#
_cell.length_a   1.000
_cell.length_b   1.000
_cell.length_c   1.000
_cell.angle_alpha   90.00
_cell.angle_beta   90.00
_cell.angle_gamma   90.00
#
_symmetry.space_group_name_H-M   'P 1'
#
loop_
_entity.id
_entity.type
_entity.pdbx_description
1 polymer ?
#
loop_
_entity_poly.entity_id
_entity_poly.type
_entity_poly.pdbx_seq_one_letter_code
_entity_poly.pdbx_strand_id
1 'polypeptide(L)'
;MPAIEQIEGEAYQLLEILRRQARRPFVLEITGTPKAGKTTLIGMVDSFLRHCGWRVHILEERAGLCPLPMKGHFFFNTWTTGTMLAGLLDAVDRDDDLIILDRGLFDALVWLQMQANEGQVSQAEAAAVENFVLIDRWRRLSDATCLVELDAAKAMARENQNRLLSRTGSVMNPKRLNAFNAALATVQNRHGAQFELFALQNDQMPKNGAASLLASLLGRVRRWADRPIAVISRPNAEHYFAAKTLDWKDVDWLSLKSLIEYRTRSEVEDNGQWVQLLACGAPVHNDETFLTVRRRQRGQAPNAARDDSGRLWQGCHVEKPSAGELTVQELQQQLLSRLQSDLHLAELNVQPQPVGLVWDRDGREAGHLGVVFKLPIDEKVASFLDEREFRTNGRGYRVESSFVGVGELTAGSAPPPGYILEEWSREFLAKKWLP
;
A
#
# COMPACT_ATOMS: atom_id res chain seq x y z
N MET A 1 22.49 -13.19 14.60
CA MET A 1 21.29 -13.66 13.85
C MET A 1 20.18 -13.90 14.87
N PRO A 2 18.94 -13.45 14.62
CA PRO A 2 17.80 -13.86 15.43
C PRO A 2 17.66 -15.38 15.40
N ALA A 3 17.18 -15.98 16.50
CA ALA A 3 16.84 -17.39 16.51
C ALA A 3 15.66 -17.64 15.54
N ILE A 4 15.66 -18.76 14.81
CA ILE A 4 14.59 -19.08 13.85
C ILE A 4 13.22 -19.12 14.53
N GLU A 5 13.17 -19.64 15.76
CA GLU A 5 11.96 -19.67 16.61
C GLU A 5 11.41 -18.25 16.89
N GLN A 6 12.28 -17.25 17.03
CA GLN A 6 11.87 -15.87 17.22
C GLN A 6 11.24 -15.30 15.93
N ILE A 7 11.84 -15.60 14.77
CA ILE A 7 11.33 -15.18 13.46
C ILE A 7 9.95 -15.82 13.20
N GLU A 8 9.79 -17.08 13.59
CA GLU A 8 8.51 -17.80 13.48
C GLU A 8 7.43 -17.18 14.36
N GLY A 9 7.73 -16.90 15.63
CA GLY A 9 6.79 -16.22 16.53
C GLY A 9 6.38 -14.84 16.01
N GLU A 10 7.32 -14.07 15.46
CA GLU A 10 7.03 -12.79 14.83
C GLU A 10 6.14 -12.93 13.58
N ALA A 11 6.39 -13.94 12.75
CA ALA A 11 5.60 -14.18 11.54
C ALA A 11 4.13 -14.50 11.84
N TYR A 12 3.84 -15.26 12.91
CA TYR A 12 2.46 -15.55 13.32
C TYR A 12 1.75 -14.29 13.84
N GLN A 13 2.38 -13.54 14.75
CA GLN A 13 1.79 -12.32 15.30
C GLN A 13 1.54 -11.27 14.21
N LEU A 14 2.51 -11.09 13.31
CA LEU A 14 2.39 -10.12 12.24
C LEU A 14 1.32 -10.50 11.22
N LEU A 15 1.09 -11.79 10.98
CA LEU A 15 0.03 -12.25 10.07
C LEU A 15 -1.36 -11.80 10.55
N GLU A 16 -1.62 -11.88 11.86
CA GLU A 16 -2.90 -11.42 12.43
C GLU A 16 -3.10 -9.92 12.23
N ILE A 17 -2.07 -9.14 12.54
CA ILE A 17 -2.06 -7.67 12.35
C ILE A 17 -2.29 -7.33 10.87
N LEU A 18 -1.51 -7.94 9.98
CA LEU A 18 -1.60 -7.79 8.54
C LEU A 18 -3.02 -8.08 8.05
N ARG A 19 -3.64 -9.16 8.51
CA ARG A 19 -4.98 -9.56 8.08
C ARG A 19 -6.09 -8.65 8.55
N ARG A 20 -5.93 -8.02 9.72
CA ARG A 20 -6.90 -7.05 10.26
C ARG A 20 -6.74 -5.66 9.63
N GLN A 21 -5.50 -5.25 9.36
CA GLN A 21 -5.20 -3.84 9.09
C GLN A 21 -4.84 -3.54 7.62
N ALA A 22 -4.16 -4.46 6.93
CA ALA A 22 -3.69 -4.23 5.57
C ALA A 22 -4.81 -4.37 4.53
N ARG A 23 -4.74 -3.52 3.50
CA ARG A 23 -5.76 -3.42 2.44
C ARG A 23 -5.44 -4.22 1.18
N ARG A 24 -4.15 -4.45 0.97
CA ARG A 24 -3.58 -5.25 -0.12
C ARG A 24 -2.47 -6.14 0.43
N PRO A 25 -1.99 -7.15 -0.30
CA PRO A 25 -0.72 -7.80 -0.02
C PRO A 25 0.44 -6.80 0.05
N PHE A 26 1.41 -7.11 0.89
CA PHE A 26 2.74 -6.47 0.83
C PHE A 26 3.47 -7.00 -0.40
N VAL A 27 4.16 -6.14 -1.15
CA VAL A 27 4.88 -6.53 -2.37
C VAL A 27 6.38 -6.37 -2.17
N LEU A 28 7.10 -7.49 -2.23
CA LEU A 28 8.55 -7.56 -2.15
C LEU A 28 9.14 -7.87 -3.53
N GLU A 29 9.94 -6.96 -4.07
CA GLU A 29 10.82 -7.28 -5.19
C GLU A 29 12.13 -7.92 -4.68
N ILE A 30 12.55 -9.02 -5.30
CA ILE A 30 13.89 -9.59 -5.10
C ILE A 30 14.64 -9.52 -6.41
N THR A 31 15.69 -8.68 -6.44
CA THR A 31 16.58 -8.48 -7.59
C THR A 31 18.03 -8.55 -7.12
N GLY A 32 18.99 -8.46 -8.05
CA GLY A 32 20.42 -8.49 -7.78
C GLY A 32 21.18 -9.35 -8.77
N THR A 33 22.47 -9.56 -8.51
CA THR A 33 23.40 -10.16 -9.46
C THR A 33 22.88 -11.51 -10.00
N PRO A 34 23.01 -11.80 -11.31
CA PRO A 34 22.73 -13.13 -11.84
C PRO A 34 23.50 -14.21 -11.06
N LYS A 35 22.83 -15.32 -10.74
CA LYS A 35 23.35 -16.40 -9.87
C LYS A 35 23.73 -16.01 -8.44
N ALA A 36 23.19 -14.91 -7.91
CA ALA A 36 23.29 -14.58 -6.48
C ALA A 36 22.50 -15.52 -5.55
N GLY A 37 21.69 -16.45 -6.07
CA GLY A 37 20.92 -17.41 -5.27
C GLY A 37 19.48 -16.98 -4.95
N LYS A 38 18.93 -16.01 -5.67
CA LYS A 38 17.58 -15.45 -5.50
C LYS A 38 16.48 -16.51 -5.47
N THR A 39 16.41 -17.36 -6.50
CA THR A 39 15.39 -18.41 -6.60
C THR A 39 15.41 -19.38 -5.41
N THR A 40 16.60 -19.74 -4.92
CA THR A 40 16.75 -20.57 -3.72
C THR A 40 16.26 -19.83 -2.47
N LEU A 41 16.62 -18.54 -2.31
CA LEU A 41 16.14 -17.72 -1.19
C LEU A 41 14.61 -17.59 -1.22
N ILE A 42 14.02 -17.31 -2.38
CA ILE A 42 12.57 -17.21 -2.59
C ILE A 42 11.89 -18.51 -2.14
N GLY A 43 12.35 -19.67 -2.61
CA GLY A 43 11.75 -20.96 -2.23
C GLY A 43 11.82 -21.25 -0.73
N MET A 44 12.93 -20.87 -0.07
CA MET A 44 13.07 -21.04 1.39
C MET A 44 12.15 -20.10 2.17
N VAL A 45 12.03 -18.84 1.74
CA VAL A 45 11.14 -17.84 2.35
C VAL A 45 9.67 -18.23 2.16
N ASP A 46 9.29 -18.62 0.95
CA ASP A 46 7.94 -19.10 0.63
C ASP A 46 7.53 -20.29 1.49
N SER A 47 8.38 -21.32 1.53
CA SER A 47 8.12 -22.51 2.36
C SER A 47 7.97 -22.17 3.83
N PHE A 48 8.79 -21.26 4.37
CA PHE A 48 8.71 -20.84 5.76
C PHE A 48 7.41 -20.08 6.05
N LEU A 49 7.10 -19.05 5.26
CA LEU A 49 5.93 -18.21 5.50
C LEU A 49 4.62 -18.99 5.31
N ARG A 50 4.54 -19.88 4.32
CA ARG A 50 3.39 -20.78 4.18
C ARG A 50 3.24 -21.72 5.38
N HIS A 51 4.34 -22.20 5.96
CA HIS A 51 4.28 -22.97 7.20
C HIS A 51 3.70 -22.13 8.35
N CYS A 52 4.05 -20.84 8.41
CA CYS A 52 3.44 -19.87 9.33
C CYS A 52 2.02 -19.42 8.93
N GLY A 53 1.40 -20.03 7.92
CA GLY A 53 0.02 -19.75 7.49
C GLY A 53 -0.16 -18.54 6.56
N TRP A 54 0.91 -17.93 6.06
CA TRP A 54 0.83 -16.82 5.10
C TRP A 54 0.40 -17.31 3.72
N ARG A 55 -0.39 -16.50 3.04
CA ARG A 55 -0.71 -16.65 1.61
C ARG A 55 0.31 -15.87 0.80
N VAL A 56 1.30 -16.60 0.29
CA VAL A 56 2.35 -16.04 -0.53
C VAL A 56 2.00 -16.25 -2.01
N HIS A 57 2.16 -15.21 -2.82
CA HIS A 57 2.07 -15.31 -4.28
C HIS A 57 3.43 -14.96 -4.90
N ILE A 58 3.98 -15.85 -5.72
CA ILE A 58 5.26 -15.62 -6.38
C ILE A 58 4.99 -15.28 -7.84
N LEU A 59 5.40 -14.09 -8.27
CA LEU A 59 5.49 -13.73 -9.67
C LEU A 59 6.87 -14.11 -10.19
N GLU A 60 6.95 -15.29 -10.80
CA GLU A 60 8.18 -15.86 -11.35
C GLU A 60 8.74 -15.04 -12.52
N GLU A 61 10.07 -15.04 -12.64
CA GLU A 61 10.76 -14.39 -13.74
C GLU A 61 10.35 -15.00 -15.10
N ARG A 62 9.84 -14.17 -16.01
CA ARG A 62 9.40 -14.63 -17.35
C ARG A 62 10.46 -14.60 -18.44
N ALA A 63 11.70 -14.24 -18.12
CA ALA A 63 12.80 -14.19 -19.09
C ALA A 63 13.05 -15.54 -19.79
N GLY A 64 12.80 -16.66 -19.10
CA GLY A 64 12.88 -18.00 -19.69
C GLY A 64 11.74 -18.34 -20.66
N LEU A 65 10.60 -17.69 -20.50
CA LEU A 65 9.38 -17.86 -21.30
C LEU A 65 9.23 -16.80 -22.39
N CYS A 66 10.12 -15.81 -22.43
CA CYS A 66 10.05 -14.74 -23.41
C CYS A 66 10.21 -15.33 -24.82
N PRO A 67 9.28 -15.05 -25.75
CA PRO A 67 9.34 -15.58 -27.11
C PRO A 67 10.47 -14.93 -27.94
N LEU A 68 11.08 -13.86 -27.44
CA LEU A 68 12.14 -13.14 -28.13
C LEU A 68 13.50 -13.83 -27.92
N PRO A 69 14.22 -14.20 -29.00
CA PRO A 69 15.50 -14.91 -28.89
C PRO A 69 16.63 -14.03 -28.34
N MET A 70 16.52 -12.70 -28.46
CA MET A 70 17.59 -11.74 -28.15
C MET A 70 17.56 -11.28 -26.68
N LYS A 71 18.05 -12.13 -25.77
CA LYS A 71 18.01 -11.90 -24.30
C LYS A 71 18.70 -10.63 -23.76
N GLY A 72 19.51 -9.96 -24.58
CA GLY A 72 20.16 -8.69 -24.21
C GLY A 72 19.50 -7.45 -24.82
N HIS A 73 18.55 -7.62 -25.75
CA HIS A 73 17.99 -6.52 -26.54
C HIS A 73 16.94 -5.72 -25.76
N PHE A 74 16.75 -4.45 -26.14
CA PHE A 74 15.75 -3.56 -25.57
C PHE A 74 14.35 -4.20 -25.49
N PHE A 75 13.86 -4.76 -26.60
CA PHE A 75 12.55 -5.43 -26.65
C PHE A 75 12.38 -6.58 -25.64
N PHE A 76 13.46 -7.28 -25.32
CA PHE A 76 13.41 -8.34 -24.31
C PHE A 76 13.13 -7.75 -22.94
N ASN A 77 13.86 -6.70 -22.55
CA ASN A 77 13.65 -6.00 -21.29
C ASN A 77 12.22 -5.44 -21.21
N THR A 78 11.77 -4.72 -22.26
CA THR A 78 10.41 -4.17 -22.32
C THR A 78 9.34 -5.24 -22.20
N TRP A 79 9.48 -6.38 -22.89
CA TRP A 79 8.52 -7.48 -22.79
C TRP A 79 8.48 -8.08 -21.38
N THR A 80 9.64 -8.30 -20.76
CA THR A 80 9.69 -8.82 -19.39
C THR A 80 9.10 -7.84 -18.38
N THR A 81 9.37 -6.54 -18.52
CA THR A 81 8.80 -5.49 -17.67
C THR A 81 7.29 -5.42 -17.82
N GLY A 82 6.78 -5.37 -19.06
CA GLY A 82 5.34 -5.27 -19.32
C GLY A 82 4.56 -6.49 -18.82
N THR A 83 5.13 -7.68 -18.99
CA THR A 83 4.48 -8.92 -18.54
C THR A 83 4.50 -9.07 -17.02
N MET A 84 5.59 -8.64 -16.37
CA MET A 84 5.67 -8.59 -14.90
C MET A 84 4.67 -7.57 -14.34
N LEU A 85 4.60 -6.37 -14.91
CA LEU A 85 3.65 -5.32 -14.48
C LEU A 85 2.20 -5.79 -14.64
N ALA A 86 1.86 -6.42 -15.77
CA ALA A 86 0.52 -6.99 -15.97
C ALA A 86 0.17 -8.04 -14.90
N GLY A 87 1.12 -8.92 -14.55
CA GLY A 87 0.94 -9.91 -13.48
C GLY A 87 0.77 -9.27 -12.10
N LEU A 88 1.55 -8.21 -11.81
CA LEU A 88 1.43 -7.48 -10.55
C LEU A 88 0.09 -6.77 -10.41
N LEU A 89 -0.41 -6.15 -11.49
CA LEU A 89 -1.73 -5.49 -11.50
C LEU A 89 -2.88 -6.48 -11.25
N ASP A 90 -2.76 -7.71 -11.74
CA ASP A 90 -3.72 -8.79 -11.49
C ASP A 90 -3.60 -9.38 -10.06
N ALA A 91 -2.41 -9.34 -9.46
CA ALA A 91 -2.14 -9.91 -8.15
C ALA A 91 -2.39 -8.94 -6.98
N VAL A 92 -2.17 -7.64 -7.15
CA VAL A 92 -2.16 -6.65 -6.05
C VAL A 92 -3.51 -6.50 -5.35
N ASP A 93 -4.61 -6.87 -6.01
CA ASP A 93 -5.96 -6.84 -5.46
C ASP A 93 -6.48 -8.24 -5.06
N ARG A 94 -5.60 -9.25 -5.00
CA ARG A 94 -5.96 -10.59 -4.55
C ARG A 94 -5.92 -10.69 -3.03
N ASP A 95 -6.53 -11.76 -2.55
CA ASP A 95 -6.54 -12.09 -1.13
C ASP A 95 -5.24 -12.79 -0.69
N ASP A 96 -4.10 -12.23 -1.10
CA ASP A 96 -2.76 -12.67 -0.69
C ASP A 96 -2.27 -11.84 0.51
N ASP A 97 -1.33 -12.39 1.28
CA ASP A 97 -0.66 -11.69 2.38
C ASP A 97 0.65 -11.04 1.89
N LEU A 98 1.37 -11.73 1.01
CA LEU A 98 2.66 -11.30 0.46
C LEU A 98 2.74 -11.67 -1.02
N ILE A 99 3.15 -10.71 -1.86
CA ILE A 99 3.58 -10.96 -3.24
C ILE A 99 5.11 -10.86 -3.28
N ILE A 100 5.77 -11.86 -3.87
CA ILE A 100 7.20 -11.86 -4.13
C ILE A 100 7.42 -11.77 -5.64
N LEU A 101 8.11 -10.72 -6.09
CA LEU A 101 8.54 -10.57 -7.48
C LEU A 101 9.95 -11.17 -7.62
N ASP A 102 10.11 -12.24 -8.41
CA ASP A 102 11.43 -12.66 -8.88
C ASP A 102 11.85 -11.72 -10.02
N ARG A 103 12.41 -10.57 -9.63
CA ARG A 103 12.67 -9.36 -10.44
C ARG A 103 11.42 -8.53 -10.72
N GLY A 104 11.57 -7.20 -10.67
CA GLY A 104 10.48 -6.25 -10.83
C GLY A 104 10.89 -4.98 -11.58
N LEU A 105 10.29 -3.86 -11.19
CA LEU A 105 10.51 -2.56 -11.83
C LEU A 105 11.94 -2.05 -11.60
N PHE A 106 12.52 -2.31 -10.42
CA PHE A 106 13.89 -1.89 -10.15
C PHE A 106 14.90 -2.67 -11.01
N ASP A 107 14.73 -3.99 -11.14
CA ASP A 107 15.56 -4.82 -12.04
C ASP A 107 15.52 -4.32 -13.49
N ALA A 108 14.34 -3.91 -13.98
CA ALA A 108 14.17 -3.38 -15.32
C ALA A 108 15.01 -2.11 -15.57
N LEU A 109 15.12 -1.23 -14.58
CA LEU A 109 15.98 -0.04 -14.64
C LEU A 109 17.46 -0.43 -14.71
N VAL A 110 17.89 -1.45 -13.97
CA VAL A 110 19.27 -1.94 -13.99
C VAL A 110 19.64 -2.47 -15.38
N TRP A 111 18.77 -3.27 -15.99
CA TRP A 111 18.98 -3.74 -17.37
C TRP A 111 18.98 -2.60 -18.38
N LEU A 112 18.06 -1.64 -18.25
CA LEU A 112 17.99 -0.48 -19.13
C LEU A 112 19.27 0.36 -19.05
N GLN A 113 19.77 0.60 -17.84
CA GLN A 113 21.02 1.34 -17.62
C GLN A 113 22.22 0.61 -18.23
N MET A 114 22.27 -0.72 -18.11
CA MET A 114 23.31 -1.53 -18.75
C MET A 114 23.23 -1.47 -20.28
N GLN A 115 22.02 -1.58 -20.85
CA GLN A 115 21.79 -1.47 -22.30
C GLN A 115 22.20 -0.09 -22.84
N ALA A 116 21.90 0.98 -22.10
CA ALA A 116 22.29 2.34 -22.45
C ALA A 116 23.82 2.51 -22.43
N ASN A 117 24.50 1.98 -21.41
CA ASN A 117 25.96 2.01 -21.31
C ASN A 117 26.66 1.26 -22.46
N GLU A 118 25.99 0.24 -23.02
CA GLU A 118 26.50 -0.54 -24.16
C GLU A 118 26.10 0.04 -25.53
N GLY A 119 25.39 1.18 -25.56
CA GLY A 119 24.94 1.81 -26.80
C GLY A 119 23.83 1.03 -27.54
N GLN A 120 23.11 0.15 -26.84
CA GLN A 120 22.02 -0.66 -27.42
C GLN A 120 20.69 0.08 -27.46
N VAL A 121 20.58 1.19 -26.73
CA VAL A 121 19.42 2.07 -26.69
C VAL A 121 19.89 3.52 -26.75
N SER A 122 19.15 4.36 -27.46
CA SER A 122 19.37 5.79 -27.45
C SER A 122 18.99 6.39 -26.08
N GLN A 123 19.50 7.59 -25.79
CA GLN A 123 19.14 8.31 -24.57
C GLN A 123 17.64 8.63 -24.50
N ALA A 124 17.01 8.92 -25.65
CA ALA A 124 15.57 9.21 -25.72
C ALA A 124 14.73 7.95 -25.40
N GLU A 125 15.11 6.79 -25.93
CA GLU A 125 14.44 5.52 -25.62
C GLU A 125 14.62 5.13 -24.15
N ALA A 126 15.84 5.28 -23.62
CA ALA A 126 16.12 5.03 -22.22
C ALA A 126 15.28 5.94 -21.31
N ALA A 127 15.24 7.25 -21.57
CA ALA A 127 14.43 8.18 -20.80
C ALA A 127 12.93 7.87 -20.87
N ALA A 128 12.42 7.46 -22.04
CA ALA A 128 11.01 7.10 -22.19
C ALA A 128 10.63 5.87 -21.34
N VAL A 129 11.46 4.82 -21.36
CA VAL A 129 11.21 3.60 -20.56
C VAL A 129 11.46 3.84 -19.08
N GLU A 130 12.48 4.60 -18.72
CA GLU A 130 12.74 5.02 -17.34
C GLU A 130 11.54 5.77 -16.78
N ASN A 131 11.02 6.77 -17.50
CA ASN A 131 9.82 7.50 -17.09
C ASN A 131 8.60 6.58 -16.97
N PHE A 132 8.41 5.64 -17.91
CA PHE A 132 7.32 4.67 -17.82
C PHE A 132 7.42 3.82 -16.54
N VAL A 133 8.59 3.25 -16.25
CA VAL A 133 8.82 2.41 -15.06
C VAL A 133 8.66 3.22 -13.76
N LEU A 134 9.04 4.50 -13.78
CA LEU A 134 8.98 5.40 -12.64
C LEU A 134 7.63 6.11 -12.45
N ILE A 135 6.62 5.85 -13.29
CA ILE A 135 5.26 6.34 -13.02
C ILE A 135 4.87 5.92 -11.61
N ASP A 136 4.49 6.91 -10.79
CA ASP A 136 4.29 6.73 -9.36
C ASP A 136 3.28 5.62 -9.03
N ARG A 137 2.24 5.46 -9.86
CA ARG A 137 1.22 4.40 -9.72
C ARG A 137 1.78 3.00 -9.94
N TRP A 138 2.81 2.82 -10.76
CA TRP A 138 3.46 1.51 -10.95
C TRP A 138 4.53 1.29 -9.88
N ARG A 139 5.39 2.30 -9.68
CA ARG A 139 6.50 2.23 -8.73
C ARG A 139 6.02 1.90 -7.30
N ARG A 140 4.94 2.55 -6.84
CA ARG A 140 4.37 2.36 -5.49
C ARG A 140 3.63 1.02 -5.31
N LEU A 141 3.51 0.21 -6.35
CA LEU A 141 3.03 -1.17 -6.19
C LEU A 141 4.06 -2.04 -5.47
N SER A 142 5.36 -1.71 -5.55
CA SER A 142 6.41 -2.36 -4.77
C SER A 142 6.61 -1.65 -3.43
N ASP A 143 6.48 -2.38 -2.32
CA ASP A 143 6.69 -1.82 -0.97
C ASP A 143 8.15 -1.88 -0.52
N ALA A 144 8.91 -2.84 -1.03
CA ALA A 144 10.33 -2.98 -0.75
C ALA A 144 11.05 -3.75 -1.85
N THR A 145 12.33 -3.44 -2.03
CA THR A 145 13.21 -4.15 -2.96
C THR A 145 14.45 -4.67 -2.23
N CYS A 146 14.60 -5.99 -2.23
CA CYS A 146 15.79 -6.70 -1.73
C CYS A 146 16.82 -6.83 -2.85
N LEU A 147 18.04 -6.35 -2.58
CA LEU A 147 19.17 -6.41 -3.49
C LEU A 147 20.13 -7.52 -3.04
N VAL A 148 20.09 -8.64 -3.76
CA VAL A 148 20.96 -9.78 -3.49
C VAL A 148 22.24 -9.61 -4.29
N GLU A 149 23.25 -9.03 -3.64
CA GLU A 149 24.51 -8.67 -4.26
C GLU A 149 25.50 -9.83 -4.20
N LEU A 150 26.23 -10.04 -5.30
CA LEU A 150 27.31 -11.03 -5.36
C LEU A 150 28.41 -10.57 -6.30
N ASP A 151 29.66 -10.84 -5.91
CA ASP A 151 30.82 -10.65 -6.78
C ASP A 151 30.73 -11.54 -8.03
N ALA A 152 31.16 -11.02 -9.18
CA ALA A 152 31.14 -11.73 -10.46
C ALA A 152 31.92 -13.06 -10.44
N ALA A 153 33.07 -13.12 -9.77
CA ALA A 153 33.86 -14.34 -9.61
C ALA A 153 33.10 -15.39 -8.77
N LYS A 154 32.45 -14.97 -7.67
CA LYS A 154 31.61 -15.86 -6.85
C LYS A 154 30.39 -16.36 -7.63
N ALA A 155 29.75 -15.50 -8.42
CA ALA A 155 28.63 -15.87 -9.29
C ALA A 155 29.05 -16.88 -10.37
N MET A 156 30.22 -16.68 -10.99
CA MET A 156 30.79 -17.60 -11.97
C MET A 156 31.16 -18.95 -11.36
N ALA A 157 31.67 -18.97 -10.13
CA ALA A 157 31.95 -20.21 -9.41
C ALA A 157 30.66 -21.02 -9.17
N ARG A 158 29.59 -20.35 -8.71
CA ARG A 158 28.27 -20.98 -8.48
C ARG A 158 27.65 -21.54 -9.76
N GLU A 159 27.77 -20.82 -10.88
CA GLU A 159 27.24 -21.26 -12.18
C GLU A 159 27.87 -22.57 -12.66
N ASN A 160 29.18 -22.74 -12.43
CA ASN A 160 29.92 -23.90 -12.91
C ASN A 160 29.99 -25.05 -11.89
N GLN A 161 29.68 -24.81 -10.61
CA GLN A 161 29.79 -25.81 -9.53
C GLN A 161 29.01 -27.10 -9.83
N ASN A 162 27.85 -27.00 -10.46
CA ASN A 162 26.97 -28.15 -10.76
C ASN A 162 26.92 -28.49 -12.25
N ARG A 163 27.85 -27.96 -13.06
CA ARG A 163 27.92 -28.27 -14.48
C ARG A 163 28.97 -29.34 -14.75
N LEU A 164 28.62 -30.31 -15.58
CA LEU A 164 29.58 -31.30 -16.08
C LEU A 164 30.70 -30.65 -16.90
N LEU A 165 30.44 -29.50 -17.53
CA LEU A 165 31.41 -28.71 -18.27
C LEU A 165 31.26 -27.23 -17.94
N SER A 166 32.37 -26.59 -17.58
CA SER A 166 32.42 -25.14 -17.40
C SER A 166 32.13 -24.42 -18.71
N ARG A 167 31.18 -23.48 -18.69
CA ARG A 167 30.83 -22.67 -19.87
C ARG A 167 30.52 -21.24 -19.47
N THR A 168 30.96 -20.30 -20.32
CA THR A 168 30.53 -18.91 -20.26
C THR A 168 29.30 -18.72 -21.14
N GLY A 169 28.35 -17.91 -20.66
CA GLY A 169 27.13 -17.57 -21.40
C GLY A 169 27.13 -16.12 -21.88
N SER A 170 26.09 -15.73 -22.63
CA SER A 170 25.87 -14.36 -23.08
C SER A 170 25.69 -13.36 -21.93
N VAL A 171 25.14 -13.82 -20.80
CA VAL A 171 25.00 -13.04 -19.54
C VAL A 171 26.00 -13.50 -18.49
N MET A 172 26.21 -14.82 -18.34
CA MET A 172 27.10 -15.41 -17.34
C MET A 172 28.57 -15.40 -17.82
N ASN A 173 29.19 -14.22 -17.81
CA ASN A 173 30.63 -14.04 -17.94
C ASN A 173 31.09 -12.82 -17.11
N PRO A 174 32.37 -12.77 -16.68
CA PRO A 174 32.85 -11.71 -15.79
C PRO A 174 32.62 -10.29 -16.29
N LYS A 175 32.83 -10.05 -17.60
CA LYS A 175 32.62 -8.72 -18.20
C LYS A 175 31.17 -8.26 -18.07
N ARG A 176 30.21 -9.13 -18.41
CA ARG A 176 28.77 -8.84 -18.30
C ARG A 176 28.31 -8.69 -16.86
N LEU A 177 28.79 -9.54 -15.95
CA LEU A 177 28.44 -9.46 -14.52
C LEU A 177 28.98 -8.17 -13.89
N ASN A 178 30.20 -7.76 -14.22
CA ASN A 178 30.75 -6.49 -13.76
C ASN A 178 29.99 -5.29 -14.33
N ALA A 179 29.61 -5.33 -15.61
CA ALA A 179 28.77 -4.30 -16.23
C ALA A 179 27.39 -4.22 -15.55
N PHE A 180 26.78 -5.36 -15.24
CA PHE A 180 25.52 -5.41 -14.50
C PHE A 180 25.65 -4.82 -13.09
N ASN A 181 26.68 -5.20 -12.33
CA ASN A 181 26.91 -4.66 -10.98
C ASN A 181 27.18 -3.15 -11.00
N ALA A 182 27.88 -2.63 -12.02
CA ALA A 182 28.07 -1.19 -12.21
C ALA A 182 26.76 -0.45 -12.55
N ALA A 183 25.92 -1.07 -13.39
CA ALA A 183 24.58 -0.54 -13.68
C ALA A 183 23.69 -0.53 -12.44
N LEU A 184 23.74 -1.60 -11.63
CA LEU A 184 23.03 -1.70 -10.35
C LEU A 184 23.42 -0.55 -9.41
N ALA A 185 24.72 -0.31 -9.21
CA ALA A 185 25.21 0.79 -8.39
C ALA A 185 24.76 2.17 -8.92
N THR A 186 24.74 2.34 -10.25
CA THR A 186 24.27 3.58 -10.89
C THR A 186 22.78 3.82 -10.61
N VAL A 187 21.95 2.79 -10.75
CA VAL A 187 20.50 2.87 -10.52
C VAL A 187 20.18 3.05 -9.04
N GLN A 188 20.89 2.35 -8.13
CA GLN A 188 20.81 2.57 -6.69
C GLN A 188 21.09 4.04 -6.34
N ASN A 189 22.14 4.64 -6.90
CA ASN A 189 22.49 6.02 -6.63
C ASN A 189 21.47 7.02 -7.21
N ARG A 190 20.92 6.75 -8.40
CA ARG A 190 20.00 7.66 -9.07
C ARG A 190 18.56 7.58 -8.53
N HIS A 191 18.09 6.38 -8.23
CA HIS A 191 16.68 6.13 -7.88
C HIS A 191 16.47 5.57 -6.48
N GLY A 192 17.53 5.29 -5.72
CA GLY A 192 17.41 4.63 -4.41
C GLY A 192 16.53 5.37 -3.41
N ALA A 193 16.42 6.69 -3.50
CA ALA A 193 15.49 7.47 -2.66
C ALA A 193 14.00 7.27 -3.02
N GLN A 194 13.71 6.75 -4.22
CA GLN A 194 12.36 6.48 -4.72
C GLN A 194 11.92 5.03 -4.47
N PHE A 195 12.80 4.15 -3.99
CA PHE A 195 12.50 2.76 -3.70
C PHE A 195 12.92 2.43 -2.27
N GLU A 196 12.16 1.60 -1.57
CA GLU A 196 12.54 1.13 -0.25
C GLU A 196 13.56 -0.03 -0.39
N LEU A 197 14.83 0.33 -0.56
CA LEU A 197 15.92 -0.62 -0.83
C LEU A 197 16.50 -1.23 0.45
N PHE A 198 16.89 -2.49 0.38
CA PHE A 198 17.80 -3.10 1.34
C PHE A 198 18.67 -4.17 0.69
N ALA A 199 19.93 -4.24 1.10
CA ALA A 199 20.89 -5.18 0.54
C ALA A 199 20.97 -6.45 1.40
N LEU A 200 21.19 -7.58 0.72
CA LEU A 200 21.50 -8.85 1.34
C LEU A 200 22.76 -9.42 0.68
N GLN A 201 23.83 -9.54 1.49
CA GLN A 201 25.04 -10.24 1.09
C GLN A 201 24.78 -11.74 1.21
N ASN A 202 24.66 -12.43 0.08
CA ASN A 202 24.41 -13.87 0.06
C ASN A 202 25.69 -14.65 -0.21
N ASP A 203 26.74 -14.38 0.56
CA ASP A 203 27.99 -15.12 0.53
C ASP A 203 28.00 -16.34 1.48
N GLN A 204 27.00 -16.44 2.36
CA GLN A 204 26.83 -17.50 3.34
C GLN A 204 26.01 -18.70 2.82
N MET A 205 25.84 -19.72 3.67
CA MET A 205 24.92 -20.83 3.42
C MET A 205 23.49 -20.32 3.17
N PRO A 206 22.73 -20.92 2.23
CA PRO A 206 21.39 -20.45 1.85
C PRO A 206 20.43 -20.21 3.02
N LYS A 207 20.51 -21.03 4.07
CA LYS A 207 19.67 -20.92 5.27
C LYS A 207 19.89 -19.61 6.05
N ASN A 208 21.14 -19.15 6.15
CA ASN A 208 21.46 -17.91 6.85
C ASN A 208 20.98 -16.68 6.06
N GLY A 209 21.12 -16.74 4.73
CA GLY A 209 20.58 -15.73 3.83
C GLY A 209 19.05 -15.65 3.96
N ALA A 210 18.36 -16.79 3.94
CA ALA A 210 16.90 -16.83 4.11
C ALA A 210 16.45 -16.27 5.47
N ALA A 211 17.11 -16.64 6.57
CA ALA A 211 16.79 -16.11 7.90
C ALA A 211 17.00 -14.58 8.00
N SER A 212 18.07 -14.07 7.37
CA SER A 212 18.34 -12.62 7.35
C SER A 212 17.33 -11.86 6.49
N LEU A 213 16.92 -12.46 5.37
CA LEU A 213 15.85 -11.93 4.52
C LEU A 213 14.51 -11.89 5.28
N LEU A 214 14.14 -12.98 5.97
CA LEU A 214 12.92 -13.05 6.76
C LEU A 214 12.88 -11.99 7.86
N ALA A 215 13.94 -11.88 8.66
CA ALA A 215 14.00 -10.86 9.72
C ALA A 215 13.87 -9.43 9.16
N SER A 216 14.53 -9.15 8.04
CA SER A 216 14.43 -7.84 7.38
C SER A 216 13.04 -7.61 6.78
N LEU A 217 12.44 -8.63 6.17
CA LEU A 217 11.10 -8.57 5.58
C LEU A 217 10.03 -8.35 6.65
N LEU A 218 10.01 -9.14 7.72
CA LEU A 218 8.99 -9.03 8.78
C LEU A 218 9.01 -7.66 9.45
N GLY A 219 10.20 -7.13 9.76
CA GLY A 219 10.33 -5.78 10.31
C GLY A 219 9.78 -4.69 9.37
N ARG A 220 9.92 -4.88 8.05
CA ARG A 220 9.37 -3.97 7.02
C ARG A 220 7.87 -4.10 6.89
N VAL A 221 7.35 -5.32 6.83
CA VAL A 221 5.92 -5.59 6.78
C VAL A 221 5.24 -5.03 8.03
N ARG A 222 5.86 -5.15 9.22
CA ARG A 222 5.35 -4.55 10.46
C ARG A 222 5.28 -3.03 10.39
N ARG A 223 6.36 -2.35 9.98
CA ARG A 223 6.35 -0.88 9.80
C ARG A 223 5.32 -0.41 8.77
N TRP A 224 5.04 -1.25 7.77
CA TRP A 224 4.08 -0.94 6.73
C TRP A 224 2.64 -1.18 7.19
N ALA A 225 2.35 -2.31 7.83
CA ALA A 225 1.01 -2.71 8.24
C ALA A 225 0.52 -2.02 9.51
N ASP A 226 1.40 -1.76 10.47
CA ASP A 226 1.06 -1.35 11.85
C ASP A 226 1.70 -0.01 12.21
N ARG A 227 1.40 1.00 11.38
CA ARG A 227 1.94 2.35 11.56
C ARG A 227 1.42 2.99 12.84
N PRO A 228 2.23 3.82 13.53
CA PRO A 228 1.74 4.64 14.62
C PRO A 228 0.67 5.62 14.13
N ILE A 229 -0.48 5.59 14.78
CA ILE A 229 -1.63 6.47 14.53
C ILE A 229 -1.83 7.45 15.69
N ALA A 230 -2.41 8.60 15.38
CA ALA A 230 -2.79 9.61 16.36
C ALA A 230 -3.96 9.11 17.21
N VAL A 231 -3.77 9.17 18.53
CA VAL A 231 -4.76 8.76 19.52
C VAL A 231 -4.86 9.81 20.63
N ILE A 232 -5.99 9.83 21.31
CA ILE A 232 -6.23 10.62 22.50
C ILE A 232 -6.69 9.66 23.59
N SER A 233 -6.27 9.87 24.84
CA SER A 233 -6.80 9.08 25.94
C SER A 233 -8.31 9.35 26.10
N ARG A 234 -9.10 8.32 26.43
CA ARG A 234 -10.55 8.48 26.61
C ARG A 234 -10.91 9.59 27.62
N PRO A 235 -10.25 9.72 28.79
CA PRO A 235 -10.53 10.84 29.71
C PRO A 235 -10.30 12.22 29.08
N ASN A 236 -9.25 12.37 28.27
CA ASN A 236 -8.98 13.62 27.57
C ASN A 236 -10.03 13.91 26.49
N ALA A 237 -10.49 12.89 25.76
CA ALA A 237 -11.58 13.03 24.79
C ALA A 237 -12.90 13.42 25.47
N GLU A 238 -13.25 12.77 26.59
CA GLU A 238 -14.43 13.10 27.42
C GLU A 238 -14.38 14.52 27.96
N HIS A 239 -13.20 14.98 28.35
CA HIS A 239 -13.01 16.36 28.82
C HIS A 239 -13.14 17.39 27.69
N TYR A 240 -12.62 17.07 26.51
CA TYR A 240 -12.64 17.98 25.36
C TYR A 240 -14.04 18.10 24.72
N PHE A 241 -14.81 17.00 24.66
CA PHE A 241 -16.12 16.98 24.03
C PHE A 241 -17.26 17.19 25.03
N ALA A 242 -17.83 18.39 25.03
CA ALA A 242 -19.05 18.70 25.76
C ALA A 242 -20.34 18.18 25.07
N ALA A 243 -20.26 17.92 23.75
CA ALA A 243 -21.35 17.40 22.92
C ALA A 243 -20.78 16.42 21.89
N LYS A 244 -21.64 15.63 21.22
CA LYS A 244 -21.22 14.65 20.19
C LYS A 244 -20.47 15.26 19.00
N THR A 245 -20.64 16.56 18.80
CA THR A 245 -20.19 17.29 17.62
C THR A 245 -19.76 18.69 18.02
N LEU A 246 -18.69 19.19 17.40
CA LEU A 246 -18.22 20.56 17.53
C LEU A 246 -18.10 21.18 16.14
N ASP A 247 -18.71 22.34 15.92
CA ASP A 247 -18.53 23.08 14.67
C ASP A 247 -17.09 23.59 14.58
N TRP A 248 -16.49 23.61 13.39
CA TRP A 248 -15.07 23.96 13.25
C TRP A 248 -14.69 25.32 13.84
N LYS A 249 -15.59 26.30 13.77
CA LYS A 249 -15.40 27.64 14.37
C LYS A 249 -15.18 27.60 15.88
N ASP A 250 -15.67 26.56 16.56
CA ASP A 250 -15.59 26.37 18.01
C ASP A 250 -14.46 25.39 18.39
N VAL A 251 -13.71 24.86 17.41
CA VAL A 251 -12.62 23.91 17.62
C VAL A 251 -11.32 24.66 17.95
N ASP A 252 -10.80 24.46 19.15
CA ASP A 252 -9.42 24.82 19.47
C ASP A 252 -8.47 23.67 19.08
N TRP A 253 -7.92 23.76 17.87
CA TRP A 253 -6.99 22.78 17.32
C TRP A 253 -5.70 22.67 18.14
N LEU A 254 -5.20 23.76 18.72
CA LEU A 254 -3.94 23.73 19.48
C LEU A 254 -4.11 22.92 20.76
N SER A 255 -5.22 23.14 21.46
CA SER A 255 -5.57 22.35 22.63
C SER A 255 -5.78 20.88 22.27
N LEU A 256 -6.53 20.57 21.21
CA LEU A 256 -6.72 19.18 20.78
C LEU A 256 -5.39 18.50 20.45
N LYS A 257 -4.55 19.18 19.67
CA LYS A 257 -3.23 18.69 19.25
C LYS A 257 -2.33 18.36 20.43
N SER A 258 -2.36 19.15 21.51
CA SER A 258 -1.56 18.87 22.72
C SER A 258 -1.94 17.58 23.46
N LEU A 259 -3.14 17.03 23.18
CA LEU A 259 -3.64 15.80 23.78
C LEU A 259 -3.32 14.56 22.94
N ILE A 260 -2.75 14.75 21.74
CA ILE A 260 -2.48 13.66 20.80
C ILE A 260 -1.20 12.92 21.19
N GLU A 261 -1.33 11.60 21.28
CA GLU A 261 -0.24 10.65 21.38
C GLU A 261 -0.17 9.78 20.13
N TYR A 262 0.94 9.08 19.94
CA TYR A 262 1.08 8.10 18.86
C TYR A 262 1.28 6.70 19.43
N ARG A 263 0.51 5.75 18.92
CA ARG A 263 0.54 4.33 19.27
C ARG A 263 0.31 3.50 18.03
N THR A 264 0.78 2.26 18.00
CA THR A 264 0.47 1.40 16.86
C THR A 264 -1.00 1.01 16.88
N ARG A 265 -1.59 0.75 15.72
CA ARG A 265 -3.01 0.41 15.64
C ARG A 265 -3.31 -0.89 16.38
N SER A 266 -2.39 -1.86 16.34
CA SER A 266 -2.50 -3.13 17.07
C SER A 266 -2.58 -2.96 18.59
N GLU A 267 -2.02 -1.88 19.16
CA GLU A 267 -2.07 -1.59 20.60
C GLU A 267 -3.40 -0.96 21.04
N VAL A 268 -4.12 -0.28 20.13
CA VAL A 268 -5.24 0.59 20.47
C VAL A 268 -6.60 0.14 19.94
N GLU A 269 -6.64 -0.68 18.88
CA GLU A 269 -7.90 -1.05 18.22
C GLU A 269 -8.86 -1.83 19.12
N ASP A 270 -8.33 -2.71 19.98
CA ASP A 270 -9.09 -3.48 20.97
C ASP A 270 -8.97 -2.88 22.40
N ASN A 271 -8.41 -1.67 22.55
CA ASN A 271 -8.19 -1.03 23.84
C ASN A 271 -9.08 0.22 24.02
N GLY A 272 -10.13 0.07 24.82
CA GLY A 272 -11.09 1.14 25.11
C GLY A 272 -10.52 2.37 25.83
N GLN A 273 -9.27 2.36 26.30
CA GLN A 273 -8.62 3.52 26.91
C GLN A 273 -8.24 4.61 25.90
N TRP A 274 -8.21 4.27 24.60
CA TRP A 274 -7.78 5.17 23.54
C TRP A 274 -8.93 5.48 22.57
N VAL A 275 -8.92 6.70 22.05
CA VAL A 275 -9.80 7.17 20.99
C VAL A 275 -8.92 7.54 19.80
N GLN A 276 -9.12 6.88 18.68
CA GLN A 276 -8.30 6.99 17.48
C GLN A 276 -8.77 8.15 16.60
N LEU A 277 -7.84 9.00 16.16
CA LEU A 277 -8.17 10.13 15.31
C LEU A 277 -8.32 9.69 13.85
N LEU A 278 -9.44 10.07 13.22
CA LEU A 278 -9.74 9.83 11.81
C LEU A 278 -9.83 11.16 11.06
N ALA A 279 -9.20 11.25 9.89
CA ALA A 279 -9.49 12.30 8.92
C ALA A 279 -10.63 11.83 8.02
N CYS A 280 -11.76 12.53 8.03
CA CYS A 280 -13.00 12.14 7.37
C CYS A 280 -13.32 13.14 6.26
N GLY A 281 -13.31 12.70 5.01
CA GLY A 281 -13.67 13.51 3.86
C GLY A 281 -15.08 13.18 3.37
N ALA A 282 -15.91 14.20 3.20
CA ALA A 282 -17.23 14.10 2.59
C ALA A 282 -17.23 14.80 1.22
N PRO A 283 -17.09 14.05 0.11
CA PRO A 283 -17.15 14.60 -1.24
C PRO A 283 -18.53 15.18 -1.53
N VAL A 284 -18.52 16.38 -2.08
CA VAL A 284 -19.73 17.12 -2.46
C VAL A 284 -19.53 17.70 -3.85
N HIS A 285 -20.60 17.66 -4.64
CA HIS A 285 -20.63 18.24 -5.97
C HIS A 285 -21.97 18.93 -6.15
N ASN A 286 -21.96 20.21 -6.52
CA ASN A 286 -23.16 21.06 -6.48
C ASN A 286 -23.83 21.00 -5.08
N ASP A 287 -25.12 20.67 -5.03
CA ASP A 287 -25.92 20.50 -3.81
C ASP A 287 -26.12 19.01 -3.44
N GLU A 288 -25.26 18.14 -3.97
CA GLU A 288 -25.30 16.70 -3.75
C GLU A 288 -24.08 16.22 -2.96
N THR A 289 -24.30 15.14 -2.21
CA THR A 289 -23.26 14.49 -1.40
C THR A 289 -22.98 13.09 -1.95
N PHE A 290 -21.70 12.71 -1.94
CA PHE A 290 -21.28 11.38 -2.30
C PHE A 290 -21.70 10.35 -1.25
N LEU A 291 -22.60 9.45 -1.66
CA LEU A 291 -23.05 8.32 -0.87
C LEU A 291 -22.31 7.06 -1.30
N THR A 292 -21.82 6.31 -0.33
CA THR A 292 -21.33 4.95 -0.54
C THR A 292 -22.16 3.97 0.25
N VAL A 293 -22.63 2.92 -0.41
CA VAL A 293 -23.43 1.85 0.19
C VAL A 293 -22.66 0.55 0.11
N ARG A 294 -22.41 -0.04 1.29
CA ARG A 294 -21.80 -1.36 1.39
C ARG A 294 -22.88 -2.43 1.27
N ARG A 295 -22.85 -3.20 0.19
CA ARG A 295 -23.77 -4.32 -0.02
C ARG A 295 -23.19 -5.62 0.50
N ARG A 296 -24.04 -6.45 1.10
CA ARG A 296 -23.70 -7.83 1.47
C ARG A 296 -23.45 -8.67 0.21
N GLN A 297 -22.38 -9.46 0.20
CA GLN A 297 -22.20 -10.47 -0.84
C GLN A 297 -23.16 -11.66 -0.63
N ARG A 298 -23.77 -12.12 -1.74
CA ARG A 298 -24.68 -13.28 -1.75
C ARG A 298 -23.96 -14.51 -1.21
N GLY A 299 -24.46 -15.11 -0.12
CA GLY A 299 -23.92 -16.34 0.48
C GLY A 299 -23.04 -16.17 1.73
N GLN A 300 -22.67 -14.94 2.13
CA GLN A 300 -22.03 -14.72 3.44
C GLN A 300 -23.07 -14.72 4.56
N ALA A 301 -22.71 -15.19 5.76
CA ALA A 301 -23.58 -15.08 6.94
C ALA A 301 -23.88 -13.60 7.25
N PRO A 302 -25.09 -13.24 7.73
CA PRO A 302 -25.42 -11.86 8.03
C PRO A 302 -24.48 -11.33 9.09
N ASN A 303 -23.78 -10.22 8.81
CA ASN A 303 -23.15 -9.44 9.87
C ASN A 303 -24.04 -8.21 10.09
N ALA A 304 -25.06 -8.39 10.93
CA ALA A 304 -26.18 -7.46 11.12
C ALA A 304 -25.77 -6.01 11.47
N ALA A 305 -24.51 -5.75 11.83
CA ALA A 305 -24.03 -4.44 12.23
C ALA A 305 -23.56 -3.54 11.06
N ARG A 306 -23.21 -4.08 9.88
CA ARG A 306 -22.55 -3.31 8.79
C ARG A 306 -23.05 -3.59 7.38
N ASP A 307 -23.88 -4.61 7.19
CA ASP A 307 -24.52 -4.91 5.91
C ASP A 307 -25.56 -3.84 5.56
N ASP A 308 -25.60 -3.40 4.30
CA ASP A 308 -26.52 -2.36 3.79
C ASP A 308 -26.43 -1.04 4.58
N SER A 309 -25.21 -0.64 4.95
CA SER A 309 -24.95 0.66 5.59
C SER A 309 -24.51 1.70 4.55
N GLY A 310 -25.11 2.89 4.62
CA GLY A 310 -24.74 4.05 3.81
C GLY A 310 -23.81 4.99 4.57
N ARG A 311 -22.81 5.53 3.88
CA ARG A 311 -21.83 6.49 4.39
C ARG A 311 -21.70 7.68 3.46
N LEU A 312 -21.71 8.88 4.04
CA LEU A 312 -21.49 10.15 3.34
C LEU A 312 -20.02 10.60 3.37
N TRP A 313 -19.14 9.76 3.91
CA TRP A 313 -17.73 10.08 4.07
C TRP A 313 -16.85 8.85 3.87
N GLN A 314 -15.60 9.14 3.52
CA GLN A 314 -14.50 8.19 3.50
C GLN A 314 -13.29 8.81 4.20
N GLY A 315 -12.40 7.98 4.74
CA GLY A 315 -11.31 8.51 5.54
C GLY A 315 -10.24 7.48 5.89
N CYS A 316 -9.27 7.94 6.67
CA CYS A 316 -8.21 7.12 7.23
C CYS A 316 -7.95 7.49 8.68
N HIS A 317 -7.37 6.55 9.41
CA HIS A 317 -6.62 6.86 10.62
C HIS A 317 -5.52 7.86 10.29
N VAL A 318 -5.34 8.82 11.18
CA VAL A 318 -4.29 9.82 11.05
C VAL A 318 -2.98 9.19 11.47
N GLU A 319 -2.05 9.06 10.53
CA GLU A 319 -0.72 8.51 10.77
C GLU A 319 0.21 9.57 11.39
N LYS A 320 1.19 9.11 12.15
CA LYS A 320 2.26 9.98 12.64
C LYS A 320 2.98 10.66 11.46
N PRO A 321 3.09 12.00 11.44
CA PRO A 321 3.80 12.71 10.38
C PRO A 321 5.25 12.22 10.26
N SER A 322 5.72 12.07 9.03
CA SER A 322 7.10 11.62 8.76
C SER A 322 8.14 12.66 9.19
N ALA A 323 7.78 13.94 9.18
CA ALA A 323 8.56 15.06 9.68
C ALA A 323 7.62 16.15 10.22
N GLY A 324 8.07 16.91 11.22
CA GLY A 324 7.31 18.02 11.79
C GLY A 324 6.17 17.59 12.74
N GLU A 325 5.23 18.51 12.93
CA GLU A 325 4.10 18.33 13.85
C GLU A 325 2.80 18.07 13.08
N LEU A 326 1.82 17.43 13.74
CA LEU A 326 0.50 17.23 13.15
C LEU A 326 -0.23 18.57 13.04
N THR A 327 -0.44 19.02 11.80
CA THR A 327 -1.20 20.23 11.47
C THR A 327 -2.50 19.85 10.77
N VAL A 328 -3.44 20.81 10.66
CA VAL A 328 -4.65 20.60 9.86
C VAL A 328 -4.29 20.34 8.39
N GLN A 329 -3.26 20.98 7.87
CA GLN A 329 -2.78 20.74 6.51
C GLN A 329 -2.26 19.30 6.32
N GLU A 330 -1.58 18.75 7.32
CA GLU A 330 -1.13 17.35 7.32
C GLU A 330 -2.32 16.38 7.31
N LEU A 331 -3.37 16.66 8.09
CA LEU A 331 -4.62 15.87 8.03
C LEU A 331 -5.24 15.87 6.63
N GLN A 332 -5.29 17.05 6.00
CA GLN A 332 -5.82 17.21 4.65
C GLN A 332 -5.00 16.42 3.64
N GLN A 333 -3.67 16.46 3.73
CA GLN A 333 -2.77 15.74 2.83
C GLN A 333 -2.91 14.22 2.98
N GLN A 334 -2.96 13.71 4.21
CA GLN A 334 -3.17 12.28 4.46
C GLN A 334 -4.54 11.81 3.94
N LEU A 335 -5.60 12.60 4.17
CA LEU A 335 -6.94 12.32 3.64
C LEU A 335 -6.96 12.28 2.11
N LEU A 336 -6.39 13.30 1.44
CA LEU A 336 -6.36 13.36 -0.02
C LEU A 336 -5.56 12.20 -0.61
N SER A 337 -4.38 11.91 -0.07
CA SER A 337 -3.54 10.78 -0.47
C SER A 337 -4.31 9.46 -0.33
N ARG A 338 -5.05 9.30 0.77
CA ARG A 338 -5.89 8.12 0.98
C ARG A 338 -7.00 8.01 -0.06
N LEU A 339 -7.78 9.07 -0.26
CA LEU A 339 -8.90 9.05 -1.19
C LEU A 339 -8.45 8.83 -2.64
N GLN A 340 -7.32 9.41 -3.05
CA GLN A 340 -6.74 9.15 -4.36
C GLN A 340 -6.43 7.66 -4.58
N SER A 341 -5.86 7.01 -3.56
CA SER A 341 -5.57 5.58 -3.61
C SER A 341 -6.84 4.74 -3.62
N ASP A 342 -7.76 5.00 -2.70
CA ASP A 342 -8.98 4.19 -2.49
C ASP A 342 -9.98 4.32 -3.64
N LEU A 343 -10.04 5.50 -4.28
CA LEU A 343 -10.96 5.80 -5.37
C LEU A 343 -10.27 5.75 -6.75
N HIS A 344 -9.02 5.30 -6.81
CA HIS A 344 -8.23 5.20 -8.05
C HIS A 344 -8.14 6.50 -8.87
N LEU A 345 -8.15 7.66 -8.21
CA LEU A 345 -8.02 8.96 -8.86
C LEU A 345 -6.56 9.24 -9.20
N ALA A 346 -6.31 9.77 -10.39
CA ALA A 346 -4.96 10.19 -10.80
C ALA A 346 -4.50 11.43 -10.02
N GLU A 347 -5.42 12.39 -9.86
CA GLU A 347 -5.25 13.60 -9.07
C GLU A 347 -6.57 13.93 -8.39
N LEU A 348 -6.49 14.57 -7.22
CA LEU A 348 -7.64 15.08 -6.48
C LEU A 348 -7.29 16.48 -6.01
N ASN A 349 -7.46 17.44 -6.92
CA ASN A 349 -7.06 18.83 -6.74
C ASN A 349 -8.18 19.62 -6.06
N VAL A 350 -8.48 19.26 -4.82
CA VAL A 350 -9.49 19.93 -3.99
C VAL A 350 -8.86 20.45 -2.72
N GLN A 351 -9.40 21.52 -2.18
CA GLN A 351 -9.01 22.04 -0.87
C GLN A 351 -10.03 21.54 0.17
N PRO A 352 -9.66 20.58 1.04
CA PRO A 352 -10.60 20.10 2.05
C PRO A 352 -10.93 21.21 3.04
N GLN A 353 -12.22 21.44 3.26
CA GLN A 353 -12.72 22.49 4.15
C GLN A 353 -13.12 21.85 5.48
N PRO A 354 -12.43 22.14 6.59
CA PRO A 354 -12.81 21.56 7.87
C PRO A 354 -14.18 22.13 8.29
N VAL A 355 -15.10 21.23 8.65
CA VAL A 355 -16.48 21.59 9.03
C VAL A 355 -16.78 21.33 10.49
N GLY A 356 -16.09 20.36 11.10
CA GLY A 356 -16.21 20.11 12.53
C GLY A 356 -15.53 18.84 13.00
N LEU A 357 -15.75 18.51 14.26
CA LEU A 357 -15.34 17.26 14.89
C LEU A 357 -16.56 16.44 15.30
N VAL A 358 -16.50 15.12 15.13
CA VAL A 358 -17.54 14.18 15.58
C VAL A 358 -16.92 13.11 16.49
N TRP A 359 -17.55 12.86 17.62
CA TRP A 359 -17.26 11.73 18.48
C TRP A 359 -18.45 11.42 19.37
N ASP A 360 -18.84 10.15 19.40
CA ASP A 360 -19.90 9.69 20.29
C ASP A 360 -19.35 8.64 21.25
N ARG A 361 -19.25 8.99 22.54
CA ARG A 361 -18.72 8.11 23.59
C ARG A 361 -19.56 6.85 23.81
N ASP A 362 -20.86 6.93 23.52
CA ASP A 362 -21.85 5.87 23.75
C ASP A 362 -22.26 5.19 22.42
N GLY A 363 -21.74 5.71 21.30
CA GLY A 363 -22.05 5.26 19.94
C GLY A 363 -21.22 4.05 19.50
N ARG A 364 -21.53 3.54 18.30
CA ARG A 364 -20.83 2.36 17.76
C ARG A 364 -19.36 2.62 17.43
N GLU A 365 -19.02 3.87 17.15
CA GLU A 365 -17.68 4.32 16.80
C GLU A 365 -17.01 5.03 17.99
N ALA A 366 -17.35 4.66 19.24
CA ALA A 366 -16.79 5.27 20.46
C ALA A 366 -15.26 5.16 20.61
N GLY A 367 -14.62 4.30 19.83
CA GLY A 367 -13.17 4.19 19.72
C GLY A 367 -12.53 5.14 18.69
N HIS A 368 -13.32 5.94 17.97
CA HIS A 368 -12.85 6.81 16.89
C HIS A 368 -13.37 8.24 17.06
N LEU A 369 -12.54 9.24 16.74
CA LEU A 369 -12.91 10.65 16.68
C LEU A 369 -12.66 11.15 15.26
N GLY A 370 -13.67 11.70 14.61
CA GLY A 370 -13.58 12.19 13.24
C GLY A 370 -13.27 13.69 13.19
N VAL A 371 -12.21 14.07 12.49
CA VAL A 371 -12.02 15.44 11.96
C VAL A 371 -12.65 15.48 10.57
N VAL A 372 -13.72 16.24 10.42
CA VAL A 372 -14.58 16.19 9.24
C VAL A 372 -14.24 17.32 8.29
N PHE A 373 -14.06 16.97 7.02
CA PHE A 373 -13.77 17.88 5.92
C PHE A 373 -14.83 17.75 4.83
N LYS A 374 -15.40 18.87 4.42
CA LYS A 374 -16.15 18.98 3.17
C LYS A 374 -15.17 19.03 2.01
N LEU A 375 -15.38 18.20 1.00
CA LEU A 375 -14.51 18.06 -0.17
C LEU A 375 -15.26 18.50 -1.43
N PRO A 376 -15.18 19.78 -1.83
CA PRO A 376 -15.80 20.24 -3.06
C PRO A 376 -15.05 19.66 -4.27
N ILE A 377 -15.64 18.66 -4.93
CA ILE A 377 -15.04 18.01 -6.10
C ILE A 377 -15.58 18.61 -7.40
N ASP A 378 -14.77 18.53 -8.45
CA ASP A 378 -15.17 18.98 -9.78
C ASP A 378 -16.06 17.95 -10.51
N GLU A 379 -16.65 18.38 -11.61
CA GLU A 379 -17.51 17.54 -12.47
C GLU A 379 -16.78 16.28 -12.96
N LYS A 380 -15.48 16.36 -13.24
CA LYS A 380 -14.71 15.24 -13.78
C LYS A 380 -14.58 14.12 -12.74
N VAL A 381 -14.27 14.48 -11.50
CA VAL A 381 -14.21 13.55 -10.38
C VAL A 381 -15.61 13.05 -10.04
N ALA A 382 -16.62 13.92 -10.00
CA ALA A 382 -18.01 13.53 -9.71
C ALA A 382 -18.52 12.49 -10.72
N SER A 383 -18.45 12.79 -12.02
CA SER A 383 -18.83 11.87 -13.09
C SER A 383 -18.01 10.57 -13.09
N PHE A 384 -16.73 10.63 -12.68
CA PHE A 384 -15.93 9.42 -12.55
C PHE A 384 -16.41 8.53 -11.40
N LEU A 385 -16.85 9.11 -10.28
CA LEU A 385 -17.26 8.41 -9.06
C LEU A 385 -18.74 7.97 -9.07
N ASP A 386 -19.56 8.59 -9.92
CA ASP A 386 -20.98 8.30 -9.98
C ASP A 386 -21.28 6.91 -10.54
N GLU A 387 -22.27 6.23 -9.95
CA GLU A 387 -22.72 4.87 -10.28
C GLU A 387 -21.58 3.83 -10.44
N ARG A 388 -20.55 3.94 -9.61
CA ARG A 388 -19.40 3.04 -9.65
C ARG A 388 -19.49 1.96 -8.60
N GLU A 389 -18.82 0.86 -8.93
CA GLU A 389 -18.55 -0.20 -7.99
C GLU A 389 -17.06 -0.24 -7.70
N PHE A 390 -16.73 -0.03 -6.43
CA PHE A 390 -15.38 -0.17 -5.92
C PHE A 390 -15.25 -1.50 -5.19
N ARG A 391 -14.10 -2.16 -5.36
CA ARG A 391 -13.67 -3.21 -4.42
C ARG A 391 -12.91 -2.52 -3.31
N THR A 392 -13.42 -2.60 -2.08
CA THR A 392 -12.78 -1.88 -0.98
C THR A 392 -11.45 -2.47 -0.58
N ASN A 393 -11.15 -3.73 -0.93
CA ASN A 393 -9.89 -4.48 -0.76
C ASN A 393 -9.97 -5.81 -1.55
N GLY A 394 -8.85 -6.53 -1.75
CA GLY A 394 -8.86 -7.96 -2.15
C GLY A 394 -9.59 -8.89 -1.18
N ARG A 395 -9.91 -8.37 0.01
CA ARG A 395 -10.69 -8.97 1.12
C ARG A 395 -12.06 -8.32 1.33
N GLY A 396 -12.44 -7.39 0.45
CA GLY A 396 -13.47 -6.38 0.71
C GLY A 396 -14.85 -6.68 0.13
N TYR A 397 -15.77 -5.79 0.46
CA TYR A 397 -17.16 -5.80 0.00
C TYR A 397 -17.27 -5.00 -1.30
N ARG A 398 -18.32 -5.26 -2.08
CA ARG A 398 -18.68 -4.40 -3.20
C ARG A 398 -19.32 -3.15 -2.62
N VAL A 399 -18.76 -1.98 -2.95
CA VAL A 399 -19.32 -0.69 -2.55
C VAL A 399 -19.86 -0.02 -3.80
N GLU A 400 -21.15 0.25 -3.76
CA GLU A 400 -21.86 1.06 -4.75
C GLU A 400 -21.75 2.52 -4.34
N SER A 401 -21.59 3.41 -5.31
CA SER A 401 -21.53 4.84 -5.07
C SER A 401 -22.50 5.62 -5.94
N SER A 402 -22.99 6.74 -5.42
CA SER A 402 -23.84 7.68 -6.13
C SER A 402 -23.73 9.08 -5.52
N PHE A 403 -24.05 10.11 -6.30
CA PHE A 403 -24.35 11.44 -5.76
C PHE A 403 -25.84 11.57 -5.46
N VAL A 404 -26.17 12.12 -4.29
CA VAL A 404 -27.56 12.24 -3.83
C VAL A 404 -27.79 13.56 -3.13
N GLY A 405 -28.96 14.16 -3.37
CA GLY A 405 -29.42 15.35 -2.68
C GLY A 405 -29.82 15.07 -1.23
N VAL A 406 -29.57 16.01 -0.32
CA VAL A 406 -29.88 15.84 1.12
C VAL A 406 -31.37 15.66 1.41
N GLY A 407 -32.25 16.22 0.58
CA GLY A 407 -33.69 15.98 0.65
C GLY A 407 -34.06 14.49 0.48
N GLU A 408 -33.35 13.76 -0.37
CA GLU A 408 -33.62 12.34 -0.64
C GLU A 408 -33.06 11.42 0.45
N LEU A 409 -31.93 11.82 1.06
CA LEU A 409 -31.31 11.12 2.19
C LEU A 409 -32.22 11.13 3.43
N THR A 410 -32.92 12.24 3.68
CA THR A 410 -33.84 12.37 4.82
C THR A 410 -35.20 11.70 4.56
N ALA A 411 -35.62 11.59 3.31
CA ALA A 411 -36.86 10.91 2.90
C ALA A 411 -36.72 9.39 2.79
N GLY A 412 -35.51 8.83 2.84
CA GLY A 412 -35.26 7.39 2.70
C GLY A 412 -35.45 6.85 1.27
N SER A 413 -35.47 7.75 0.27
CA SER A 413 -35.73 7.43 -1.14
C SER A 413 -34.47 7.43 -2.02
N ALA A 414 -33.32 7.80 -1.46
CA ALA A 414 -32.07 7.93 -2.22
C ALA A 414 -31.60 6.58 -2.81
N PRO A 415 -31.16 6.55 -4.09
CA PRO A 415 -30.52 5.38 -4.66
C PRO A 415 -29.09 5.22 -4.10
N PRO A 416 -28.60 3.99 -3.91
CA PRO A 416 -29.33 2.73 -4.12
C PRO A 416 -30.25 2.43 -2.91
N PRO A 417 -31.50 1.95 -3.08
CA PRO A 417 -32.48 1.88 -1.98
C PRO A 417 -32.17 0.79 -0.93
N GLY A 418 -32.71 0.95 0.28
CA GLY A 418 -32.67 -0.09 1.32
C GLY A 418 -31.37 -0.15 2.12
N TYR A 419 -30.73 0.99 2.35
CA TYR A 419 -29.62 1.13 3.29
C TYR A 419 -30.03 1.92 4.53
N ILE A 420 -29.20 1.84 5.55
CA ILE A 420 -29.31 2.65 6.77
C ILE A 420 -28.06 3.53 6.86
N LEU A 421 -28.26 4.86 6.89
CA LEU A 421 -27.15 5.78 7.16
C LEU A 421 -26.53 5.48 8.51
N GLU A 422 -25.21 5.38 8.54
CA GLU A 422 -24.47 5.26 9.79
C GLU A 422 -24.53 6.56 10.62
N GLU A 423 -24.17 6.43 11.90
CA GLU A 423 -24.38 7.44 12.94
C GLU A 423 -23.75 8.80 12.61
N TRP A 424 -22.48 8.84 12.20
CA TRP A 424 -21.79 10.10 11.91
C TRP A 424 -22.36 10.80 10.68
N SER A 425 -22.72 10.05 9.64
CA SER A 425 -23.39 10.59 8.46
C SER A 425 -24.70 11.30 8.83
N ARG A 426 -25.45 10.79 9.82
CA ARG A 426 -26.66 11.48 10.33
C ARG A 426 -26.32 12.75 11.09
N GLU A 427 -25.27 12.72 11.91
CA GLU A 427 -24.79 13.91 12.62
C GLU A 427 -24.33 15.00 11.64
N PHE A 428 -23.68 14.64 10.52
CA PHE A 428 -23.25 15.59 9.49
C PHE A 428 -24.44 16.32 8.86
N LEU A 429 -25.52 15.59 8.59
CA LEU A 429 -26.78 16.16 8.09
C LEU A 429 -27.48 17.03 9.16
N ALA A 430 -27.54 16.56 10.41
CA ALA A 430 -28.15 17.31 11.51
C ALA A 430 -27.44 18.65 11.76
N LYS A 431 -26.12 18.69 11.57
CA LYS A 431 -25.30 19.90 11.68
C LYS A 431 -25.25 20.77 10.44
N LYS A 432 -25.83 20.32 9.31
CA LYS A 432 -25.77 21.03 8.03
C LYS A 432 -24.32 21.32 7.60
N TRP A 433 -23.43 20.38 7.87
CA TRP A 433 -22.04 20.44 7.39
C TRP A 433 -21.92 20.13 5.89
N LEU A 434 -22.93 19.44 5.36
CA LEU A 434 -23.09 19.09 3.96
C LEU A 434 -24.22 19.95 3.34
N PRO A 435 -24.22 20.14 2.00
CA PRO A 435 -25.16 21.01 1.28
C PRO A 435 -26.64 20.79 1.61
#